data_AF-A0A4V3A392-F1
#
_entry.id   AF-A0A4V3A392-F1
#
_cell.length_a   1.000
_cell.length_b   1.000
_cell.length_c   1.000
_cell.angle_alpha   90.00
_cell.angle_beta   90.00
_cell.angle_gamma   90.00
#
_symmetry.space_group_name_H-M   'P 1'
#
loop_
_entity.id
_entity.type
_entity.pdbx_description
1 polymer ?
#
loop_
_entity_poly.entity_id
_entity_poly.type
_entity_poly.pdbx_seq_one_letter_code
_entity_poly.pdbx_strand_id
1 'polypeptide(L)'
;MKKAIIYVHGKGGSALEAERFKKNCPGFEMIGVDYREYLPWVVEKQVRDTYEKLTSKYDQIFLLANSIGVYFSMLALQDMPIKKALFISPILDMEKSITDTLEENNLTEADLRDQQEITLGRKTLSWKYLQFVREHPINWQIETEILYGQKDDHTSNEVLNDFVGNHNAHVTIMENGEHWFHTKEQLTFLDNWMKKTVES
;
A
#
# COMPACT_ATOMS: atom_id res chain seq x y z
N MET A 1 11.10 -23.15 10.51
CA MET A 1 10.31 -21.92 10.73
C MET A 1 9.50 -21.66 9.48
N LYS A 2 8.17 -21.67 9.57
CA LYS A 2 7.25 -21.39 8.47
C LYS A 2 7.07 -19.89 8.34
N LYS A 3 7.30 -19.35 7.14
CA LYS A 3 7.17 -17.92 6.85
C LYS A 3 6.10 -17.69 5.79
N ALA A 4 5.33 -16.61 5.95
CA ALA A 4 4.32 -16.18 4.99
C ALA A 4 4.51 -14.71 4.63
N ILE A 5 4.13 -14.35 3.40
CA ILE A 5 3.94 -12.96 2.96
C ILE A 5 2.46 -12.78 2.63
N ILE A 6 1.81 -11.82 3.30
CA ILE A 6 0.49 -11.34 2.90
C ILE A 6 0.69 -10.34 1.78
N TYR A 7 0.03 -10.55 0.65
CA TYR A 7 0.04 -9.65 -0.49
C TYR A 7 -1.27 -8.86 -0.60
N VAL A 8 -1.17 -7.53 -0.58
CA VAL A 8 -2.30 -6.61 -0.74
C VAL A 8 -2.11 -5.80 -2.03
N HIS A 9 -2.93 -6.10 -3.03
CA HIS A 9 -2.81 -5.50 -4.37
C HIS A 9 -3.25 -4.03 -4.40
N GLY A 10 -2.96 -3.35 -5.51
CA GLY A 10 -3.39 -1.97 -5.77
C GLY A 10 -4.75 -1.86 -6.47
N LYS A 11 -5.09 -0.65 -6.92
CA LYS A 11 -6.33 -0.38 -7.65
C LYS A 11 -6.30 -1.04 -9.03
N GLY A 12 -7.36 -1.77 -9.38
CA GLY A 12 -7.46 -2.53 -10.63
C GLY A 12 -6.69 -3.85 -10.65
N GLY A 13 -5.99 -4.20 -9.55
CA GLY A 13 -5.25 -5.45 -9.43
C GLY A 13 -6.06 -6.61 -8.85
N SER A 14 -5.37 -7.71 -8.51
CA SER A 14 -6.00 -8.87 -7.87
C SER A 14 -5.04 -9.65 -6.96
N ALA A 15 -5.60 -10.49 -6.09
CA ALA A 15 -4.83 -11.44 -5.27
C ALA A 15 -3.92 -12.36 -6.08
N LEU A 16 -4.23 -12.62 -7.36
CA LEU A 16 -3.45 -13.50 -8.22
C LEU A 16 -2.07 -12.91 -8.60
N GLU A 17 -1.89 -11.59 -8.51
CA GLU A 17 -0.59 -10.96 -8.75
C GLU A 17 0.48 -11.44 -7.77
N ALA A 18 0.07 -11.97 -6.62
CA ALA A 18 0.95 -12.58 -5.63
C ALA A 18 1.83 -13.69 -6.27
N GLU A 19 1.30 -14.43 -7.25
CA GLU A 19 2.03 -15.49 -7.97
C GLU A 19 3.29 -14.95 -8.69
N ARG A 20 3.24 -13.71 -9.20
CA ARG A 20 4.37 -13.07 -9.87
C ARG A 20 5.58 -12.95 -8.93
N PHE A 21 5.32 -12.67 -7.66
CA PHE A 21 6.35 -12.37 -6.65
C PHE A 21 6.90 -13.61 -5.96
N LYS A 22 6.24 -14.77 -6.05
CA LYS A 22 6.70 -16.02 -5.42
C LYS A 22 8.15 -16.37 -5.76
N LYS A 23 8.53 -16.20 -7.03
CA LYS A 23 9.90 -16.46 -7.50
C LYS A 23 10.97 -15.59 -6.82
N ASN A 24 10.59 -14.45 -6.25
CA ASN A 24 11.48 -13.51 -5.58
C ASN A 24 11.57 -13.75 -4.07
N CYS A 25 10.71 -14.60 -3.51
CA CYS A 25 10.58 -14.79 -2.05
C CYS A 25 10.75 -16.28 -1.67
N PRO A 26 11.91 -16.91 -1.95
CA PRO A 26 12.12 -18.32 -1.67
C PRO A 26 11.97 -18.61 -0.16
N GLY A 27 11.26 -19.69 0.17
CA GLY A 27 11.00 -20.08 1.56
C GLY A 27 9.82 -19.36 2.23
N PHE A 28 9.12 -18.50 1.51
CA PHE A 28 7.84 -17.91 1.94
C PHE A 28 6.67 -18.53 1.19
N GLU A 29 5.57 -18.75 1.92
CA GLU A 29 4.27 -18.92 1.28
C GLU A 29 3.65 -17.55 1.01
N MET A 30 3.12 -17.34 -0.19
CA MET A 30 2.55 -16.05 -0.60
C MET A 30 1.02 -16.15 -0.59
N ILE A 31 0.35 -15.26 0.14
CA ILE A 31 -1.10 -15.25 0.30
C ILE A 31 -1.65 -13.91 -0.16
N GLY A 32 -2.33 -13.88 -1.31
CA GLY A 32 -3.01 -12.68 -1.80
C GLY A 32 -4.36 -12.46 -1.11
N VAL A 33 -4.65 -11.21 -0.74
CA VAL A 33 -5.96 -10.80 -0.22
C VAL A 33 -6.90 -10.49 -1.38
N ASP A 34 -7.98 -11.26 -1.53
CA ASP A 34 -8.96 -11.13 -2.62
C ASP A 34 -10.10 -10.18 -2.23
N TYR A 35 -9.83 -8.88 -2.32
CA TYR A 35 -10.83 -7.83 -2.13
C TYR A 35 -11.20 -7.20 -3.48
N ARG A 36 -12.46 -6.75 -3.61
CA ARG A 36 -13.00 -6.19 -4.87
C ARG A 36 -13.40 -4.73 -4.76
N GLU A 37 -13.74 -4.30 -3.56
CA GLU A 37 -14.15 -2.93 -3.26
C GLU A 37 -12.95 -2.16 -2.70
N TYR A 38 -12.82 -0.88 -3.06
CA TYR A 38 -11.73 -0.03 -2.57
C TYR A 38 -12.18 0.86 -1.41
N LEU A 39 -13.02 0.31 -0.52
CA LEU A 39 -13.54 0.99 0.66
C LEU A 39 -12.73 0.57 1.90
N PRO A 40 -12.19 1.51 2.69
CA PRO A 40 -11.22 1.18 3.73
C PRO A 40 -11.83 0.30 4.81
N TRP A 41 -13.06 0.58 5.26
CA TRP A 41 -13.77 -0.24 6.24
C TRP A 41 -14.13 -1.65 5.74
N VAL A 42 -14.12 -1.91 4.43
CA VAL A 42 -14.31 -3.25 3.87
C VAL A 42 -12.96 -3.97 3.77
N VAL A 43 -11.98 -3.33 3.15
CA VAL A 43 -10.67 -3.93 2.88
C VAL A 43 -9.90 -4.17 4.17
N GLU A 44 -9.99 -3.26 5.14
CA GLU A 44 -9.34 -3.41 6.45
C GLU A 44 -9.72 -4.75 7.08
N LYS A 45 -11.02 -5.04 7.13
CA LYS A 45 -11.53 -6.28 7.69
C LYS A 45 -11.00 -7.49 6.92
N GLN A 46 -10.97 -7.45 5.60
CA GLN A 46 -10.51 -8.58 4.79
C GLN A 46 -9.00 -8.85 4.94
N VAL A 47 -8.19 -7.80 5.04
CA VAL A 47 -6.76 -7.91 5.31
C VAL A 47 -6.54 -8.47 6.72
N ARG A 48 -7.25 -7.97 7.73
CA ARG A 48 -7.17 -8.43 9.12
C ARG A 48 -7.60 -9.90 9.27
N ASP A 49 -8.74 -10.27 8.69
CA ASP A 49 -9.25 -11.66 8.68
C ASP A 49 -8.23 -12.61 8.01
N THR A 50 -7.50 -12.14 6.99
CA THR A 50 -6.46 -12.92 6.32
C THR A 50 -5.27 -13.13 7.26
N TYR A 51 -4.80 -12.07 7.92
CA TYR A 51 -3.72 -12.14 8.89
C TYR A 51 -4.02 -13.14 10.02
N GLU A 52 -5.20 -13.04 10.64
CA GLU A 52 -5.59 -13.90 11.77
C GLU A 52 -5.61 -15.39 11.42
N LYS A 53 -6.02 -15.74 10.19
CA LYS A 53 -6.01 -17.13 9.68
C LYS A 53 -4.60 -17.70 9.52
N LEU A 54 -3.58 -16.85 9.43
CA LEU A 54 -2.19 -17.22 9.20
C LEU A 54 -1.40 -17.29 10.51
N THR A 55 -1.75 -16.49 11.53
CA THR A 55 -0.99 -16.40 12.79
C THR A 55 -0.83 -17.72 13.55
N SER A 56 -1.76 -18.67 13.38
CA SER A 56 -1.63 -20.02 13.98
C SER A 56 -0.79 -21.00 13.15
N LYS A 57 -0.47 -20.67 11.90
CA LYS A 57 0.16 -21.56 10.91
C LYS A 57 1.61 -21.18 10.58
N TYR A 58 1.96 -19.91 10.73
CA TYR A 58 3.27 -19.37 10.37
C TYR A 58 3.92 -18.70 11.58
N ASP A 59 5.22 -18.91 11.73
CA ASP A 59 6.02 -18.34 12.81
C ASP A 59 6.37 -16.87 12.54
N GLN A 60 6.43 -16.48 11.27
CA GLN A 60 6.73 -15.12 10.83
C GLN A 60 5.83 -14.73 9.66
N ILE A 61 5.23 -13.55 9.77
CA ILE A 61 4.39 -12.98 8.72
C ILE A 61 5.03 -11.66 8.27
N PHE A 62 5.25 -11.55 6.97
CA PHE A 62 5.72 -10.37 6.28
C PHE A 62 4.55 -9.78 5.48
N LEU A 63 4.67 -8.52 5.11
CA LEU A 63 3.69 -7.81 4.31
C LEU A 63 4.32 -7.37 3.00
N LEU A 64 3.63 -7.58 1.89
CA LEU A 64 3.92 -6.99 0.59
C LEU A 64 2.67 -6.23 0.13
N ALA A 65 2.78 -4.93 -0.10
CA ALA A 65 1.65 -4.12 -0.51
C ALA A 65 1.99 -3.18 -1.67
N ASN A 66 1.03 -2.97 -2.56
CA ASN A 66 1.20 -2.19 -3.78
C ASN A 66 0.20 -1.04 -3.85
N SER A 67 0.66 0.19 -4.11
CA SER A 67 -0.20 1.37 -4.29
C SER A 67 -1.18 1.56 -3.14
N ILE A 68 -2.48 1.72 -3.41
CA ILE A 68 -3.52 1.86 -2.38
C ILE A 68 -3.58 0.69 -1.39
N GLY A 69 -3.10 -0.50 -1.78
CA GLY A 69 -2.97 -1.64 -0.89
C GLY A 69 -2.06 -1.36 0.31
N VAL A 70 -1.12 -0.43 0.17
CA VAL A 70 -0.24 0.01 1.28
C VAL A 70 -1.07 0.70 2.36
N TYR A 71 -1.89 1.70 2.00
CA TYR A 71 -2.78 2.36 2.94
C TYR A 71 -3.71 1.37 3.66
N PHE A 72 -4.35 0.47 2.93
CA PHE A 72 -5.22 -0.54 3.55
C PHE A 72 -4.47 -1.49 4.48
N SER A 73 -3.23 -1.84 4.14
CA SER A 73 -2.41 -2.70 4.99
C SER A 73 -1.98 -2.00 6.26
N MET A 74 -1.60 -0.72 6.18
CA MET A 74 -1.28 0.08 7.36
C MET A 74 -2.48 0.21 8.28
N LEU A 75 -3.64 0.56 7.73
CA LEU A 75 -4.90 0.66 8.46
C LEU A 75 -5.22 -0.65 9.21
N ALA A 76 -5.08 -1.80 8.55
CA ALA A 76 -5.45 -3.09 9.10
C ALA A 76 -4.42 -3.72 10.04
N LEU A 77 -3.13 -3.47 9.82
CA LEU A 77 -2.05 -4.26 10.42
C LEU A 77 -1.08 -3.47 11.29
N GLN A 78 -1.26 -2.16 11.47
CA GLN A 78 -0.35 -1.31 12.26
C GLN A 78 -0.11 -1.82 13.69
N ASP A 79 -1.09 -2.49 14.31
CA ASP A 79 -0.99 -3.05 15.68
C ASP A 79 -0.66 -4.54 15.72
N MET A 80 -0.38 -5.16 14.57
CA MET A 80 -0.12 -6.60 14.46
C MET A 80 1.39 -6.88 14.41
N PRO A 81 1.86 -8.02 14.93
CA PRO A 81 3.27 -8.40 14.86
C PRO A 81 3.67 -8.87 13.45
N ILE A 82 3.71 -7.93 12.50
CA ILE A 82 4.31 -8.09 11.18
C ILE A 82 5.83 -7.94 11.32
N LYS A 83 6.56 -8.90 10.79
CA LYS A 83 8.02 -8.94 10.93
C LYS A 83 8.71 -7.84 10.12
N LYS A 84 8.25 -7.61 8.89
CA LYS A 84 8.78 -6.62 7.95
C LYS A 84 7.73 -6.35 6.86
N ALA A 85 7.69 -5.12 6.36
CA ALA A 85 6.83 -4.73 5.26
C ALA A 85 7.63 -4.28 4.03
N LEU A 86 7.14 -4.65 2.86
CA LEU A 86 7.66 -4.28 1.56
C LEU A 86 6.57 -3.50 0.82
N PHE A 87 6.81 -2.23 0.56
CA PHE A 87 5.86 -1.36 -0.13
C PHE A 87 6.34 -1.04 -1.54
N ILE A 88 5.44 -1.17 -2.51
CA ILE A 88 5.68 -0.84 -3.91
C ILE A 88 4.78 0.34 -4.27
N SER A 89 5.39 1.45 -4.68
CA SER A 89 4.72 2.69 -5.11
C SER A 89 3.60 3.10 -4.16
N PRO A 90 3.91 3.33 -2.87
CA PRO A 90 2.90 3.38 -1.82
C PRO A 90 2.02 4.62 -1.89
N ILE A 91 0.74 4.49 -1.52
CA ILE A 91 -0.06 5.64 -1.05
C ILE A 91 0.13 5.73 0.47
N LEU A 92 0.92 6.72 0.92
CA LEU A 92 1.36 6.85 2.31
C LEU A 92 0.48 7.77 3.15
N ASP A 93 -0.13 8.78 2.52
CA ASP A 93 -1.07 9.71 3.16
C ASP A 93 -2.34 9.79 2.33
N MET A 94 -3.40 9.13 2.83
CA MET A 94 -4.68 9.07 2.14
C MET A 94 -5.48 10.36 2.28
N GLU A 95 -5.33 11.09 3.40
CA GLU A 95 -6.00 12.37 3.57
C GLU A 95 -5.44 13.37 2.57
N LYS A 96 -4.10 13.48 2.51
CA LYS A 96 -3.42 14.32 1.53
C LYS A 96 -3.75 13.92 0.09
N SER A 97 -3.80 12.62 -0.21
CA SER A 97 -4.22 12.14 -1.55
C SER A 97 -5.65 12.55 -1.94
N ILE A 98 -6.54 12.73 -0.96
CA ILE A 98 -7.91 13.21 -1.20
C ILE A 98 -7.90 14.74 -1.36
N THR A 99 -7.26 15.47 -0.45
CA THR A 99 -7.24 16.94 -0.47
C THR A 99 -6.51 17.49 -1.69
N ASP A 100 -5.36 16.91 -2.06
CA ASP A 100 -4.60 17.32 -3.25
C ASP A 100 -5.46 17.15 -4.52
N THR A 101 -6.21 16.04 -4.63
CA THR A 101 -7.13 15.86 -5.76
C THR A 101 -8.27 16.88 -5.77
N LEU A 102 -8.80 17.29 -4.62
CA LEU A 102 -9.79 18.37 -4.56
C LEU A 102 -9.18 19.67 -5.08
N GLU A 103 -8.01 20.05 -4.57
CA GLU A 103 -7.30 21.28 -4.94
C GLU A 103 -6.94 21.33 -6.43
N GLU A 104 -6.38 20.25 -6.98
CA GLU A 104 -6.04 20.11 -8.40
C GLU A 104 -7.26 20.30 -9.33
N ASN A 105 -8.46 20.03 -8.83
CA ASN A 105 -9.72 20.16 -9.56
C ASN A 105 -10.51 21.43 -9.17
N ASN A 106 -9.90 22.36 -8.42
CA ASN A 106 -10.53 23.58 -7.91
C ASN A 106 -11.79 23.32 -7.07
N LEU A 107 -11.78 22.25 -6.28
CA LEU A 107 -12.83 21.87 -5.36
C LEU A 107 -12.35 22.06 -3.91
N THR A 108 -13.30 22.22 -3.01
CA THR A 108 -13.06 22.33 -1.57
C THR A 108 -13.61 21.13 -0.81
N GLU A 109 -13.18 20.95 0.44
CA GLU A 109 -13.81 19.99 1.34
C GLU A 109 -15.30 20.27 1.57
N ALA A 110 -15.71 21.55 1.55
CA ALA A 110 -17.11 21.92 1.66
C ALA A 110 -17.92 21.40 0.47
N ASP A 111 -17.38 21.47 -0.74
CA ASP A 111 -18.01 20.88 -1.94
C ASP A 111 -18.19 19.37 -1.79
N LEU A 112 -17.15 18.67 -1.33
CA LEU A 112 -17.20 17.22 -1.09
C LEU A 112 -18.21 16.87 -0.01
N ARG A 113 -18.25 17.63 1.08
CA ARG A 113 -19.23 17.45 2.17
C ARG A 113 -20.65 17.65 1.66
N ASP A 114 -20.90 18.69 0.88
CA ASP A 114 -22.26 19.05 0.47
C ASP A 114 -22.78 18.08 -0.61
N GLN A 115 -21.90 17.59 -1.52
CA GLN A 115 -22.26 16.61 -2.55
C GLN A 115 -22.17 15.15 -2.09
N GLN A 116 -21.54 14.88 -0.95
CA GLN A 116 -21.21 13.56 -0.38
C GLN A 116 -20.25 12.71 -1.22
N GLU A 117 -20.39 12.69 -2.54
CA GLU A 117 -19.47 12.03 -3.48
C GLU A 117 -19.24 12.89 -4.72
N ILE A 118 -17.98 12.96 -5.17
CA ILE A 118 -17.60 13.67 -6.40
C ILE A 118 -16.78 12.73 -7.27
N THR A 119 -17.18 12.55 -8.53
CA THR A 119 -16.46 11.70 -9.48
C THR A 119 -15.64 12.55 -10.47
N LEU A 120 -14.33 12.31 -10.49
CA LEU A 120 -13.32 12.99 -11.29
C LEU A 120 -12.62 11.96 -12.17
N GLY A 121 -13.05 11.86 -13.43
CA GLY A 121 -12.55 10.85 -14.36
C GLY A 121 -12.78 9.42 -13.86
N ARG A 122 -11.70 8.75 -13.41
CA ARG A 122 -11.73 7.36 -12.88
C ARG A 122 -11.64 7.28 -11.34
N LYS A 123 -11.62 8.42 -10.65
CA LYS A 123 -11.55 8.51 -9.18
C LYS A 123 -12.88 9.06 -8.67
N THR A 124 -13.41 8.45 -7.61
CA THR A 124 -14.56 8.97 -6.87
C THR A 124 -14.07 9.32 -5.49
N LEU A 125 -14.21 10.58 -5.11
CA LEU A 125 -13.98 11.08 -3.76
C LEU A 125 -15.28 10.95 -2.98
N SER A 126 -15.19 10.62 -1.70
CA SER A 126 -16.34 10.47 -0.81
C SER A 126 -16.08 11.19 0.50
N TRP A 127 -17.04 12.00 0.95
CA TRP A 127 -16.98 12.67 2.24
C TRP A 127 -16.86 11.66 3.38
N LYS A 128 -17.65 10.58 3.33
CA LYS A 128 -17.58 9.49 4.30
C LYS A 128 -16.19 8.85 4.34
N TYR A 129 -15.54 8.69 3.17
CA TYR A 129 -14.18 8.17 3.10
C TYR A 129 -13.20 9.13 3.80
N LEU A 130 -13.24 10.43 3.47
CA LEU A 130 -12.36 11.42 4.09
C LEU A 130 -12.54 11.47 5.62
N GLN A 131 -13.79 11.44 6.10
CA GLN A 131 -14.07 11.36 7.54
C GLN A 131 -13.47 10.09 8.16
N PHE A 132 -13.64 8.94 7.50
CA PHE A 132 -13.10 7.68 7.98
C PHE A 132 -11.57 7.75 8.12
N VAL A 133 -10.87 8.30 7.12
CA VAL A 133 -9.40 8.46 7.16
C VAL A 133 -8.97 9.26 8.39
N ARG A 134 -9.64 10.37 8.68
CA ARG A 134 -9.35 11.24 9.83
C ARG A 134 -9.63 10.57 11.18
N GLU A 135 -10.66 9.73 11.23
CA GLU A 135 -11.02 8.98 12.43
C GLU A 135 -10.07 7.80 12.71
N HIS A 136 -9.29 7.39 11.70
CA HIS A 136 -8.40 6.22 11.77
C HIS A 136 -6.97 6.60 11.32
N PRO A 137 -6.25 7.41 12.11
CA PRO A 137 -4.89 7.82 11.78
C PRO A 137 -3.95 6.61 11.69
N ILE A 138 -2.95 6.71 10.82
CA ILE A 138 -1.91 5.69 10.69
C ILE A 138 -0.76 6.02 11.65
N ASN A 139 -0.46 5.08 12.53
CA ASN A 139 0.73 5.07 13.38
C ASN A 139 1.56 3.82 13.07
N TRP A 140 2.38 3.90 12.03
CA TRP A 140 3.08 2.73 11.50
C TRP A 140 4.49 2.60 12.09
N GLN A 141 4.77 1.50 12.79
CA GLN A 141 6.07 1.31 13.46
C GLN A 141 6.84 0.07 12.95
N ILE A 142 6.26 -0.64 11.98
CA ILE A 142 6.83 -1.85 11.42
C ILE A 142 8.00 -1.49 10.50
N GLU A 143 9.10 -2.25 10.63
CA GLU A 143 10.26 -2.12 9.75
C GLU A 143 9.83 -2.26 8.28
N THR A 144 10.13 -1.24 7.48
CA THR A 144 9.57 -1.10 6.13
C THR A 144 10.63 -0.80 5.10
N GLU A 145 10.50 -1.42 3.95
CA GLU A 145 11.31 -1.18 2.77
C GLU A 145 10.39 -0.73 1.64
N ILE A 146 10.70 0.42 1.05
CA ILE A 146 9.87 1.09 0.04
C ILE A 146 10.60 1.07 -1.29
N LEU A 147 9.94 0.54 -2.33
CA LEU A 147 10.31 0.75 -3.71
C LEU A 147 9.45 1.89 -4.28
N TYR A 148 10.11 2.94 -4.75
CA TYR A 148 9.44 4.14 -5.25
C TYR A 148 9.98 4.53 -6.64
N GLY A 149 9.10 4.87 -7.56
CA GLY A 149 9.48 5.39 -8.88
C GLY A 149 9.78 6.89 -8.81
N GLN A 150 10.91 7.35 -9.36
CA GLN A 150 11.26 8.78 -9.34
C GLN A 150 10.19 9.69 -9.98
N LYS A 151 9.41 9.15 -10.92
CA LYS A 151 8.31 9.82 -11.63
C LYS A 151 6.94 9.37 -11.13
N ASP A 152 6.85 8.93 -9.87
CA ASP A 152 5.56 8.68 -9.23
C ASP A 152 4.72 9.96 -9.23
N ASP A 153 3.49 9.84 -9.73
CA ASP A 153 2.52 10.91 -9.90
C ASP A 153 1.34 10.80 -8.91
N HIS A 154 1.38 9.83 -7.99
CA HIS A 154 0.32 9.59 -7.00
C HIS A 154 0.75 9.92 -5.57
N THR A 155 2.03 9.73 -5.24
CA THR A 155 2.61 10.08 -3.95
C THR A 155 3.79 11.00 -4.17
N SER A 156 3.76 12.22 -3.62
CA SER A 156 4.83 13.19 -3.83
C SER A 156 6.10 12.82 -3.05
N ASN A 157 7.25 13.37 -3.49
CA ASN A 157 8.51 13.24 -2.74
C ASN A 157 8.43 13.84 -1.33
N GLU A 158 7.61 14.88 -1.12
CA GLU A 158 7.36 15.45 0.20
C GLU A 158 6.73 14.41 1.14
N VAL A 159 5.63 13.79 0.71
CA VAL A 159 4.95 12.74 1.48
C VAL A 159 5.86 11.55 1.74
N LEU A 160 6.64 11.14 0.74
CA LEU A 160 7.62 10.06 0.89
C LEU A 160 8.69 10.38 1.93
N ASN A 161 9.28 11.57 1.87
CA ASN A 161 10.33 12.00 2.78
C ASN A 161 9.80 12.16 4.20
N ASP A 162 8.59 12.70 4.37
CA ASP A 162 7.94 12.83 5.67
C ASP A 162 7.64 11.46 6.27
N PHE A 163 7.18 10.50 5.47
CA PHE A 163 6.97 9.14 5.95
C PHE A 163 8.29 8.50 6.40
N VAL A 164 9.32 8.53 5.56
CA VAL A 164 10.66 7.97 5.89
C VAL A 164 11.30 8.65 7.10
N GLY A 165 11.11 9.96 7.25
CA GLY A 165 11.65 10.72 8.38
C GLY A 165 10.98 10.41 9.73
N ASN A 166 9.72 9.96 9.71
CA ASN A 166 8.93 9.72 10.92
C ASN A 166 8.71 8.23 11.24
N HIS A 167 9.12 7.32 10.36
CA HIS A 167 8.85 5.88 10.46
C HIS A 167 10.14 5.06 10.31
N ASN A 168 10.14 3.82 10.79
CA ASN A 168 11.24 2.87 10.56
C ASN A 168 11.20 2.33 9.11
N ALA A 169 11.47 3.21 8.15
CA ALA A 169 11.36 2.93 6.72
C ALA A 169 12.63 3.31 5.97
N HIS A 170 13.00 2.48 5.00
CA HIS A 170 14.09 2.75 4.06
C HIS A 170 13.52 2.79 2.64
N VAL A 171 14.03 3.71 1.82
CA VAL A 171 13.54 3.91 0.45
C VAL A 171 14.61 3.57 -0.59
N THR A 172 14.21 2.81 -1.60
CA THR A 172 14.92 2.60 -2.84
C THR A 172 14.19 3.31 -3.96
N ILE A 173 14.83 4.31 -4.57
CA ILE A 173 14.27 5.05 -5.69
C ILE A 173 14.75 4.42 -7.00
N MET A 174 13.80 4.06 -7.87
CA MET A 174 14.10 3.71 -9.26
C MET A 174 14.11 4.97 -10.11
N GLU A 175 15.28 5.32 -10.65
CA GLU A 175 15.43 6.41 -11.62
C GLU A 175 14.52 6.18 -12.83
N ASN A 176 13.80 7.23 -13.28
CA ASN A 176 12.79 7.16 -14.34
C ASN A 176 11.64 6.16 -14.10
N GLY A 177 11.55 5.51 -12.94
CA GLY A 177 10.44 4.63 -12.58
C GLY A 177 9.14 5.42 -12.41
N GLU A 178 8.04 4.85 -12.88
CA GLU A 178 6.68 5.41 -12.74
C GLU A 178 5.97 4.78 -11.53
N HIS A 179 4.81 5.31 -11.13
CA HIS A 179 3.98 4.70 -10.08
C HIS A 179 3.57 3.26 -10.44
N TRP A 180 3.20 3.04 -11.71
CA TRP A 180 2.94 1.69 -12.20
C TRP A 180 4.21 1.11 -12.83
N PHE A 181 4.79 0.11 -12.19
CA PHE A 181 5.92 -0.63 -12.74
C PHE A 181 5.41 -1.62 -13.80
N HIS A 182 5.57 -1.30 -15.09
CA HIS A 182 5.07 -2.12 -16.21
C HIS A 182 6.12 -2.44 -17.27
N THR A 183 7.16 -1.61 -17.42
CA THR A 183 8.20 -1.87 -18.42
C THR A 183 9.09 -3.04 -17.99
N LYS A 184 9.72 -3.72 -18.96
CA LYS A 184 10.65 -4.83 -18.65
C LYS A 184 11.76 -4.40 -17.69
N GLU A 185 12.27 -3.17 -17.85
CA GLU A 185 13.30 -2.60 -16.99
C GLU A 185 12.77 -2.37 -15.57
N GLN A 186 11.62 -1.72 -15.42
CA GLN A 186 10.95 -1.51 -14.13
C GLN A 186 10.66 -2.83 -13.42
N LEU A 187 10.09 -3.80 -14.13
CA LEU A 187 9.78 -5.12 -13.57
C LEU A 187 11.04 -5.88 -13.14
N THR A 188 12.15 -5.73 -13.87
CA THR A 188 13.44 -6.34 -13.51
C THR A 188 14.03 -5.67 -12.27
N PHE A 189 13.97 -4.34 -12.19
CA PHE A 189 14.41 -3.58 -11.02
C PHE A 189 13.63 -3.99 -9.77
N LEU A 190 12.29 -4.05 -9.88
CA LEU A 190 11.39 -4.50 -8.82
C LEU A 190 11.76 -5.91 -8.35
N ASP A 191 11.92 -6.86 -9.29
CA ASP A 191 12.25 -8.24 -8.95
C ASP A 191 13.60 -8.35 -8.21
N ASN A 192 14.59 -7.55 -8.61
CA ASN A 192 15.90 -7.52 -7.96
C ASN A 192 15.86 -6.85 -6.59
N TRP A 193 15.10 -5.75 -6.45
CA TRP A 193 14.88 -5.10 -5.16
C TRP A 193 14.25 -6.08 -4.18
N MET A 194 13.14 -6.71 -4.55
CA MET A 194 12.39 -7.62 -3.68
C MET A 194 13.24 -8.79 -3.17
N LYS A 195 14.05 -9.41 -4.05
CA LYS A 195 14.95 -10.50 -3.65
C LYS A 195 15.92 -10.07 -2.56
N LYS A 196 16.57 -8.91 -2.74
CA LYS A 196 17.52 -8.36 -1.75
C LYS A 196 16.82 -8.04 -0.43
N THR A 197 15.62 -7.47 -0.50
CA THR A 197 14.86 -7.00 0.66
C THR A 197 14.28 -8.13 1.51
N VAL A 198 13.93 -9.26 0.91
CA VAL A 198 13.42 -10.44 1.64
C VAL A 198 14.55 -11.22 2.31
N GLU A 199 15.77 -11.13 1.78
CA GLU A 199 16.98 -11.77 2.34
C GLU A 199 17.61 -10.98 3.50
N SER A 200 17.35 -9.67 3.59
CA SER A 200 17.88 -8.77 4.64
C SER A 200 17.06 -8.79 5.93
#